data_AF-Q8CKA8-F1
#
_entry.id   AF-Q8CKA8-F1
#
_cell.length_a   1.000
_cell.length_b   1.000
_cell.length_c   1.000
_cell.angle_alpha   90.00
_cell.angle_beta   90.00
_cell.angle_gamma   90.00
#
_symmetry.space_group_name_H-M   'P 1'
#
loop_
_entity.id
_entity.type
_entity.pdbx_description
1 polymer ?
#
loop_
_entity_poly.entity_id
_entity_poly.type
_entity_poly.pdbx_seq_one_letter_code
_entity_poly.pdbx_strand_id
1 'polypeptide(L)'
;MLSTQATRTLYRAITDYYTDTRWHGAIKPSTVVDAIIRLTRMELNMPYVNIKITREGATAEQKKQLIAGVTQLLVDTLGKNPATTVVVIDEVETDNWGIGGRSVTDLRQSS
;
A
#
# COMPACT_ATOMS: atom_id res chain seq x y z
N MET A 1 1.87 10.16 -8.85
CA MET A 1 1.89 10.79 -10.19
C MET A 1 3.29 10.78 -10.82
N LEU A 2 4.20 9.87 -10.44
CA LEU A 2 5.37 9.54 -11.28
C LEU A 2 4.83 8.69 -12.44
N SER A 3 4.68 9.37 -13.57
CA SER A 3 3.78 9.04 -14.64
C SER A 3 4.34 7.95 -15.55
N THR A 4 3.43 7.22 -16.20
CA THR A 4 3.60 6.26 -17.29
C THR A 4 4.62 6.67 -18.36
N GLN A 5 4.97 7.96 -18.45
CA GLN A 5 5.92 8.54 -19.37
C GLN A 5 7.38 8.26 -18.98
N ALA A 6 7.73 8.35 -17.69
CA ALA A 6 9.08 8.06 -17.21
C ALA A 6 9.46 6.59 -17.46
N THR A 7 8.52 5.66 -17.23
CA THR A 7 8.70 4.23 -17.49
C THR A 7 8.88 3.94 -18.99
N ARG A 8 8.14 4.63 -19.87
CA ARG A 8 8.27 4.47 -21.34
C ARG A 8 9.60 5.01 -21.86
N THR A 9 10.08 6.12 -21.31
CA THR A 9 11.38 6.70 -21.68
C THR A 9 12.52 5.79 -21.26
N LEU A 10 12.48 5.26 -20.03
CA LEU A 10 13.50 4.32 -19.55
C LEU A 10 13.51 3.03 -20.38
N TYR A 11 12.33 2.49 -20.71
CA TYR A 11 12.18 1.31 -21.56
C TYR A 11 12.85 1.48 -22.94
N ARG A 12 12.61 2.62 -23.60
CA ARG A 12 13.23 2.94 -24.88
C ARG A 12 14.75 3.07 -24.76
N ALA A 13 15.23 3.87 -23.80
CA ALA A 13 16.67 4.07 -23.59
C ALA A 13 17.44 2.77 -23.33
N ILE A 14 16.86 1.84 -22.56
CA ILE A 14 17.46 0.54 -22.28
C ILE A 14 17.43 -0.36 -23.52
N THR A 15 16.29 -0.42 -24.22
CA THR A 15 16.16 -1.25 -25.42
C THR A 15 17.15 -0.79 -26.49
N ASP A 16 17.27 0.52 -26.70
CA ASP A 16 18.18 1.12 -27.69
C ASP A 16 19.65 0.86 -27.35
N TYR A 17 20.05 0.95 -26.07
CA TYR A 17 21.42 0.66 -25.61
C TYR A 17 21.86 -0.80 -25.87
N TYR A 18 20.95 -1.77 -25.75
CA TYR A 18 21.27 -3.19 -25.94
C TYR A 18 21.10 -3.67 -27.40
N THR A 19 20.41 -2.92 -28.27
CA THR A 19 20.34 -3.23 -29.71
C THR A 19 21.62 -2.87 -30.48
N ASP A 20 22.51 -2.06 -29.91
CA ASP A 20 23.72 -1.56 -30.58
C ASP A 20 24.98 -2.42 -30.33
N THR A 21 24.90 -3.50 -29.53
CA THR A 21 26.07 -4.35 -29.24
C THR A 21 25.86 -5.82 -29.59
N ARG A 22 26.73 -6.33 -30.49
CA ARG A 22 26.81 -7.75 -30.86
C ARG A 22 27.22 -8.60 -29.65
N TRP A 23 26.27 -9.23 -28.94
CA TRP A 23 26.55 -10.19 -27.87
C TRP A 23 25.69 -11.46 -27.98
N HIS A 24 26.33 -12.62 -27.79
CA HIS A 24 25.76 -13.97 -27.96
C HIS A 24 25.65 -14.75 -26.62
N GLY A 25 24.98 -14.18 -25.61
CA GLY A 25 24.78 -14.93 -24.36
C GLY A 25 24.32 -14.17 -23.12
N ALA A 26 24.08 -12.86 -23.23
CA ALA A 26 23.58 -12.06 -22.11
C ALA A 26 22.05 -12.21 -21.94
N ILE A 27 21.59 -12.05 -20.70
CA ILE A 27 20.18 -12.08 -20.28
C ILE A 27 19.30 -11.30 -21.26
N LYS A 28 18.19 -11.90 -21.72
CA LYS A 28 17.30 -11.28 -22.71
C LYS A 28 16.87 -9.86 -22.28
N PRO A 29 16.85 -8.87 -23.19
CA PRO A 29 16.48 -7.48 -22.86
C PRO A 29 15.13 -7.34 -22.17
N SER A 30 14.15 -8.18 -22.54
CA SER A 30 12.84 -8.23 -21.89
C SER A 30 12.92 -8.54 -20.39
N THR A 31 13.86 -9.38 -19.96
CA THR A 31 14.03 -9.76 -18.55
C THR A 31 14.58 -8.60 -17.72
N VAL A 32 15.48 -7.80 -18.28
CA VAL A 32 16.04 -6.61 -17.60
C VAL A 32 14.97 -5.52 -17.48
N VAL A 33 14.21 -5.29 -18.55
CA VAL A 33 13.05 -4.39 -18.52
C VAL A 33 12.02 -4.85 -17.50
N ASP A 34 11.66 -6.13 -17.50
CA ASP A 34 10.70 -6.69 -16.57
C ASP A 34 11.17 -6.55 -15.12
N ALA A 35 12.47 -6.76 -14.85
CA ALA A 35 13.05 -6.53 -13.54
C ALA A 35 12.96 -5.05 -13.15
N ILE A 36 13.27 -4.12 -14.04
CA ILE A 36 13.20 -2.67 -13.78
C ILE A 36 11.76 -2.20 -13.58
N ILE A 37 10.82 -2.68 -14.39
CA ILE A 37 9.39 -2.41 -14.23
C ILE A 37 8.88 -2.98 -12.90
N ARG A 38 9.32 -4.19 -12.50
CA ARG A 38 8.99 -4.77 -11.20
C ARG A 38 9.55 -3.93 -10.06
N LEU A 39 10.83 -3.57 -10.11
CA LEU A 39 11.49 -2.76 -9.06
C LEU A 39 10.85 -1.36 -8.93
N THR A 40 10.56 -0.69 -10.04
CA THR A 40 9.90 0.63 -10.02
C THR A 40 8.42 0.57 -9.62
N ARG A 41 7.71 -0.53 -9.93
CA ARG A 41 6.33 -0.75 -9.46
C ARG A 41 6.27 -1.21 -8.01
N MET A 42 7.32 -1.87 -7.48
CA MET A 42 7.41 -2.28 -6.08
C MET A 42 7.41 -1.08 -5.14
N GLU A 43 8.07 0.03 -5.50
CA GLU A 43 8.01 1.26 -4.70
C GLU A 43 6.61 1.91 -4.69
N LEU A 44 5.78 1.63 -5.70
CA LEU A 44 4.38 2.09 -5.77
C LEU A 44 3.40 1.08 -5.14
N ASN A 45 3.91 -0.02 -4.56
CA ASN A 45 3.12 -1.15 -4.05
C ASN A 45 3.28 -1.35 -2.54
N MET A 46 3.47 -0.26 -1.79
CA MET A 46 3.46 -0.25 -0.32
C MET A 46 2.12 0.36 0.18
N PRO A 47 1.06 -0.45 0.39
CA PRO A 47 -0.19 0.07 0.87
C PRO A 47 -0.05 0.55 2.31
N TYR A 48 -0.60 1.72 2.58
CA TYR A 48 -0.76 2.24 3.93
C TYR A 48 -2.24 2.34 4.26
N VAL A 49 -2.65 1.74 5.37
CA VAL A 49 -4.02 1.84 5.89
C VAL A 49 -3.97 2.36 7.33
N ASN A 50 -4.69 3.43 7.60
CA ASN A 50 -4.90 3.95 8.95
C ASN A 50 -6.34 3.67 9.38
N ILE A 51 -6.49 2.87 10.41
CA ILE A 51 -7.77 2.54 11.03
C ILE A 51 -7.88 3.39 12.29
N LYS A 52 -8.92 4.21 12.38
CA LYS A 52 -9.21 4.97 13.58
C LYS A 52 -10.47 4.40 14.23
N ILE A 53 -10.36 4.05 15.51
CA ILE A 53 -11.47 3.57 16.33
C ILE A 53 -11.53 4.39 17.62
N THR A 54 -12.71 4.46 18.22
CA THR A 54 -12.88 4.98 19.57
C THR A 54 -12.23 4.05 20.60
N ARG A 55 -11.63 4.60 21.66
CA ARG A 55 -10.99 3.83 22.73
C ARG A 55 -12.04 3.21 23.65
N GLU A 56 -12.51 2.03 23.26
CA GLU A 56 -13.64 1.36 23.93
C GLU A 56 -13.31 -0.07 24.36
N GLY A 57 -12.03 -0.34 24.63
CA GLY A 57 -11.59 -1.65 25.10
C GLY A 57 -11.30 -2.67 23.99
N ALA A 58 -10.94 -2.20 22.79
CA ALA A 58 -10.46 -3.08 21.73
C ALA A 58 -9.25 -3.90 22.20
N THR A 59 -9.43 -5.22 22.29
CA THR A 59 -8.40 -6.12 22.78
C THR A 59 -7.22 -6.24 21.82
N ALA A 60 -6.07 -6.68 22.33
CA ALA A 60 -4.91 -6.96 21.49
C ALA A 60 -5.22 -7.99 20.39
N GLU A 61 -6.08 -8.98 20.68
CA GLU A 61 -6.45 -10.02 19.72
C GLU A 61 -7.35 -9.48 18.60
N GLN A 62 -8.34 -8.64 18.94
CA GLN A 62 -9.17 -7.97 17.94
C GLN A 62 -8.33 -7.06 17.02
N LYS A 63 -7.35 -6.35 17.58
CA LYS A 63 -6.43 -5.51 16.78
C LYS A 63 -5.58 -6.34 15.82
N LYS A 64 -5.10 -7.51 16.25
CA LYS A 64 -4.39 -8.46 15.36
C LYS A 64 -5.30 -8.94 14.23
N GLN A 65 -6.55 -9.29 14.54
CA GLN A 65 -7.53 -9.72 13.53
C GLN A 65 -7.80 -8.62 12.51
N LEU A 66 -7.93 -7.35 12.94
CA LEU A 66 -8.09 -6.20 12.03
C LEU A 66 -6.89 -6.04 11.09
N ILE A 67 -5.66 -6.12 11.62
CA ILE A 67 -4.43 -6.00 10.81
C ILE A 67 -4.36 -7.12 9.76
N ALA A 68 -4.62 -8.36 10.19
CA ALA A 68 -4.59 -9.52 9.29
C ALA A 68 -5.68 -9.43 8.22
N GLY A 69 -6.92 -9.11 8.62
CA GLY A 69 -8.06 -9.01 7.71
C GLY A 69 -7.89 -7.92 6.65
N VAL A 70 -7.42 -6.73 7.04
CA VAL A 70 -7.18 -5.63 6.08
C VAL A 70 -6.04 -5.97 5.13
N THR A 71 -4.95 -6.56 5.63
CA THR A 71 -3.84 -6.99 4.79
C THR A 71 -4.31 -8.01 3.75
N GLN A 72 -5.07 -9.03 4.17
CA GLN A 72 -5.60 -10.05 3.27
C GLN A 72 -6.60 -9.45 2.27
N LEU A 73 -7.45 -8.51 2.68
CA LEU A 73 -8.37 -7.83 1.78
C LEU A 73 -7.63 -7.12 0.64
N LEU A 74 -6.51 -6.47 0.92
CA LEU A 74 -5.67 -5.82 -0.10
C LEU A 74 -4.99 -6.82 -1.03
N VAL A 75 -4.63 -8.00 -0.53
CA VAL A 75 -4.14 -9.11 -1.36
C VAL A 75 -5.24 -9.56 -2.32
N ASP A 76 -6.42 -9.88 -1.79
CA ASP A 76 -7.50 -10.51 -2.56
C ASP A 76 -8.10 -9.55 -3.59
N THR A 77 -8.25 -8.28 -3.24
CA THR A 77 -8.93 -7.29 -4.10
C THR A 77 -8.01 -6.61 -5.09
N LEU A 78 -6.77 -6.31 -4.68
CA LEU A 78 -5.85 -5.46 -5.43
C LEU A 78 -4.53 -6.17 -5.78
N GLY A 79 -4.36 -7.45 -5.42
CA GLY A 79 -3.14 -8.21 -5.68
C GLY A 79 -1.91 -7.62 -5.00
N LYS A 80 -2.07 -6.96 -3.84
CA LYS A 80 -0.97 -6.29 -3.15
C LYS A 80 -0.06 -7.28 -2.45
N ASN A 81 1.21 -6.91 -2.31
CA ASN A 81 2.17 -7.71 -1.57
C ASN A 81 1.92 -7.49 -0.06
N PRO A 82 1.59 -8.54 0.71
CA PRO A 82 1.35 -8.38 2.14
C PRO A 82 2.62 -7.99 2.90
N ALA A 83 3.80 -8.39 2.41
CA ALA A 83 5.08 -8.09 3.07
C ALA A 83 5.45 -6.60 3.08
N THR A 84 4.82 -5.80 2.22
CA THR A 84 5.04 -4.35 2.11
C THR A 84 3.82 -3.54 2.56
N THR A 85 2.81 -4.19 3.14
CA THR A 85 1.58 -3.55 3.61
C THR A 85 1.74 -3.08 5.04
N VAL A 86 1.42 -1.81 5.28
CA VAL A 86 1.46 -1.17 6.60
C VAL A 86 0.05 -0.86 7.06
N VAL A 87 -0.33 -1.39 8.22
CA VAL A 87 -1.61 -1.10 8.88
C VAL A 87 -1.34 -0.49 10.23
N VAL A 88 -1.90 0.69 10.47
CA VAL A 88 -1.81 1.42 11.75
C VAL A 88 -3.20 1.56 12.35
N ILE A 89 -3.34 1.20 13.62
CA ILE A 89 -4.58 1.36 14.38
C ILE A 89 -4.39 2.47 15.41
N ASP A 90 -5.21 3.51 15.31
CA ASP A 90 -5.27 4.59 16.30
C ASP A 90 -6.55 4.46 17.12
N GLU A 91 -6.38 4.41 18.45
CA GLU A 91 -7.48 4.47 19.41
C GLU A 91 -7.63 5.90 19.91
N VAL A 92 -8.75 6.52 19.59
CA VAL A 92 -9.07 7.93 19.88
C VAL A 92 -10.08 8.00 21.02
N GLU A 93 -9.83 8.88 22.00
CA GLU A 93 -10.79 9.11 23.09
C GLU A 93 -12.15 9.58 22.56
N THR A 94 -13.25 9.18 23.21
CA THR A 94 -14.61 9.50 22.77
C THR A 94 -14.92 11.00 22.80
N ASP A 95 -14.26 11.75 23.69
CA ASP A 95 -14.34 13.23 23.73
C ASP A 95 -13.73 13.88 22.48
N ASN A 96 -12.75 13.20 21.87
CA ASN A 96 -12.05 13.66 20.66
C ASN A 96 -12.69 13.10 19.38
N TRP A 97 -13.82 12.38 19.49
CA TRP A 97 -14.55 11.83 18.35
C TRP A 97 -15.92 12.50 18.23
N GLY A 98 -16.10 13.30 17.19
CA GLY A 98 -17.32 14.08 16.97
C GLY A 98 -18.27 13.47 15.93
N ILE A 99 -19.57 13.47 16.20
CA ILE A 99 -20.63 13.13 15.25
C ILE A 99 -21.72 14.21 15.34
N GLY A 100 -22.05 14.85 14.22
CA GLY A 100 -23.09 15.88 14.19
C GLY A 100 -22.84 17.10 15.08
N GLY A 101 -21.57 17.42 15.36
CA GLY A 101 -21.18 18.55 16.22
C GLY A 101 -21.17 18.26 17.73
N ARG A 102 -21.40 17.02 18.15
CA ARG A 102 -21.30 16.57 19.55
C ARG A 102 -20.23 15.49 19.69
N SER A 103 -19.56 15.42 20.84
CA SER A 103 -18.65 14.31 21.11
C SER A 103 -19.43 13.00 21.28
N VAL A 104 -18.78 11.86 21.03
CA VAL A 104 -19.40 10.54 21.27
C VAL A 104 -19.74 10.37 22.74
N THR A 105 -18.94 10.93 23.65
CA THR A 105 -19.25 10.96 25.08
C THR A 105 -20.59 11.66 25.35
N ASP A 106 -20.80 12.85 24.79
CA ASP A 106 -22.05 13.61 24.96
C ASP A 106 -23.25 12.83 24.41
N LEU A 107 -23.09 12.23 23.22
CA LEU A 107 -24.17 11.50 22.55
C LEU A 107 -24.68 10.32 23.38
N ARG A 108 -23.77 9.62 24.08
CA ARG A 108 -24.11 8.46 24.93
C ARG A 108 -24.79 8.83 26.22
N GLN A 109 -24.50 10.00 26.78
CA GLN A 109 -25.21 10.48 27.98
C GLN A 109 -26.67 10.86 27.66
N SER A 110 -26.98 11.14 26.39
CA SER A 110 -28.33 11.45 25.92
C SER A 110 -29.14 10.25 25.39
N SER A 111 -28.62 9.03 25.52
CA SER A 111 -29.28 7.78 25.08
C SER A 111 -29.65 6.92 26.28
#